data_AF-A0A925S9F0-F1
#
_entry.id   AF-A0A925S9F0-F1
#
_cell.length_a   1.000
_cell.length_b   1.000
_cell.length_c   1.000
_cell.angle_alpha   90.00
_cell.angle_beta   90.00
_cell.angle_gamma   90.00
#
_symmetry.space_group_name_H-M   'P 1'
#
loop_
_entity.id
_entity.type
_entity.pdbx_description
1 polymer ?
#
loop_
_entity_poly.entity_id
_entity_poly.type
_entity_poly.pdbx_seq_one_letter_code
_entity_poly.pdbx_strand_id
1 'polypeptide(L)' 'MSENVIKEAIAEQKMRCPKCKKPIQKYEKFMETIDAVRDGFNVIEVDSRASRVTLTCGNADCEWKERTEYWAEYID' A
#
# COMPACT_ATOMS: atom_id res chain seq x y z
N MET A 1 -1.55 8.92 -3.50
CA MET A 1 -0.38 8.22 -4.04
C MET A 1 -0.91 7.00 -4.75
N SER A 2 -0.60 6.90 -6.06
CA SER A 2 -1.18 5.89 -6.94
C SER A 2 -0.50 4.53 -6.75
N GLU A 3 -1.23 3.44 -7.03
CA GLU A 3 -0.75 2.05 -7.05
C GLU A 3 0.59 1.86 -7.78
N ASN A 4 0.85 2.68 -8.80
CA ASN A 4 2.12 2.70 -9.54
C ASN A 4 3.32 2.93 -8.61
N VAL A 5 3.23 3.81 -7.62
CA VAL A 5 4.34 4.12 -6.70
C VAL A 5 4.69 2.90 -5.85
N ILE A 6 3.70 2.13 -5.41
CA ILE A 6 3.92 0.89 -4.64
C ILE A 6 4.64 -0.14 -5.52
N LYS A 7 4.17 -0.28 -6.76
CA LYS A 7 4.75 -1.20 -7.72
C LYS A 7 6.20 -0.84 -8.06
N GLU A 8 6.47 0.44 -8.28
CA GLU A 8 7.81 0.97 -8.52
C GLU A 8 8.69 0.82 -7.29
N ALA A 9 8.21 1.17 -6.10
CA ALA A 9 8.99 1.04 -4.87
C ALA A 9 9.33 -0.41 -4.52
N ILE A 10 8.49 -1.38 -4.87
CA ILE A 10 8.79 -2.81 -4.71
C ILE A 10 9.76 -3.28 -5.80
N ALA A 11 9.57 -2.87 -7.05
CA ALA A 11 10.48 -3.21 -8.15
C ALA A 11 11.88 -2.63 -7.94
N GLU A 12 11.97 -1.41 -7.42
CA GLU A 12 13.22 -0.73 -7.05
C GLU A 12 13.72 -1.13 -5.66
N GLN A 13 13.04 -2.04 -4.97
CA GLN A 13 13.44 -2.54 -3.64
C GLN A 13 13.57 -1.44 -2.56
N LYS A 14 12.90 -0.30 -2.75
CA LYS A 14 12.85 0.83 -1.80
C LYS A 14 11.96 0.54 -0.60
N MET A 15 10.97 -0.35 -0.77
CA MET A 15 10.14 -0.82 0.34
C MET A 15 10.85 -1.85 1.21
N ARG A 16 11.14 -1.50 2.47
CA ARG A 16 11.82 -2.40 3.42
C ARG A 16 10.87 -2.95 4.48
N CYS A 17 10.98 -4.24 4.73
CA CYS A 17 10.25 -4.89 5.81
C CYS A 17 10.78 -4.41 7.16
N PRO A 18 9.93 -3.93 8.09
CA PRO A 18 10.38 -3.43 9.39
C PRO A 18 10.98 -4.55 10.26
N LYS A 19 10.55 -5.80 10.07
CA LYS A 19 10.99 -6.97 10.84
C LYS A 19 12.39 -7.46 10.44
N CYS A 20 12.61 -7.68 9.14
CA CYS A 20 13.86 -8.29 8.65
C CYS A 20 14.75 -7.32 7.86
N LYS A 21 14.33 -6.06 7.67
CA LYS A 21 15.03 -5.00 6.91
C LYS A 21 15.34 -5.32 5.44
N LYS A 22 14.87 -6.49 4.96
CA LYS A 22 14.95 -6.92 3.57
C LYS A 22 13.82 -6.29 2.74
N PRO A 23 13.99 -6.20 1.41
CA PRO A 23 12.94 -5.67 0.56
C PRO A 23 11.66 -6.51 0.62
N ILE A 24 10.53 -5.80 0.61
CA ILE A 24 9.19 -6.39 0.52
C ILE A 24 9.02 -6.90 -0.90
N GLN A 25 8.65 -8.17 -1.07
CA GLN A 25 8.52 -8.79 -2.38
C GLN A 25 7.08 -8.86 -2.89
N LYS A 26 6.10 -8.75 -1.99
CA LYS A 26 4.69 -8.95 -2.33
C LYS A 26 3.85 -7.82 -1.74
N TYR A 27 2.92 -7.33 -2.52
CA TYR A 27 1.84 -6.48 -2.03
C TYR A 27 0.52 -6.97 -2.62
N GLU A 28 -0.54 -6.81 -1.85
CA GLU A 28 -1.89 -7.15 -2.27
C GLU A 28 -2.76 -5.94 -2.01
N LYS A 29 -3.25 -5.29 -3.06
CA LYS A 29 -4.22 -4.22 -2.93
C LYS A 29 -5.54 -4.83 -2.49
N PHE A 30 -6.00 -4.48 -1.30
CA PHE A 30 -7.36 -4.82 -0.89
C PHE A 30 -8.23 -3.63 -1.27
N MET A 31 -9.10 -3.86 -2.25
CA MET A 31 -9.79 -2.86 -3.07
C MET A 31 -10.36 -1.68 -2.27
N GLU A 32 -10.20 -0.50 -2.88
CA GLU A 32 -10.92 0.73 -2.59
C GLU A 32 -12.40 0.42 -2.35
N THR A 33 -12.94 0.86 -1.21
CA THR A 33 -14.38 1.07 -1.11
C THR A 33 -14.75 1.96 -2.29
N ILE A 34 -15.41 1.38 -3.29
CA ILE A 34 -16.19 2.13 -4.26
C ILE A 34 -17.35 2.70 -3.45
N ASP A 35 -17.09 3.76 -2.69
CA ASP A 35 -18.13 4.68 -2.26
C ASP A 35 -18.41 5.59 -3.46
N ALA A 36 -19.02 5.01 -4.49
CA ALA A 36 -19.84 5.78 -5.39
C ALA A 36 -21.09 6.20 -4.62
N VAL A 37 -20.93 7.09 -3.63
CA VAL A 37 -22.04 7.85 -3.07
C VAL A 37 -22.37 8.90 -4.11
N ARG A 38 -23.27 8.53 -5.03
CA ARG A 38 -23.96 9.47 -5.91
C ARG A 38 -25.02 10.19 -5.07
N ASP A 39 -24.58 11.05 -4.15
CA ASP A 39 -25.46 12.04 -3.56
C ASP A 39 -25.10 13.39 -4.18
N GLY A 40 -26.04 13.92 -4.97
CA GLY A 40 -25.86 15.20 -5.63
C GLY A 40 -25.62 16.30 -4.59
N PHE A 41 -24.71 17.20 -4.91
CA PHE A 41 -24.23 18.34 -4.09
C PHE A 41 -23.11 18.02 -3.08
N ASN A 42 -21.91 18.48 -3.47
CA ASN A 42 -20.65 18.50 -2.72
C ASN A 42 -19.81 17.23 -2.86
N VAL A 43 -18.97 17.22 -3.90
CA VAL A 43 -17.77 16.38 -3.94
C VAL A 43 -16.87 16.87 -2.82
N ILE A 44 -16.98 16.26 -1.65
CA ILE A 44 -15.90 16.29 -0.68
C ILE A 44 -14.87 15.37 -1.32
N GLU A 45 -13.85 15.95 -1.94
CA GLU A 45 -12.63 15.24 -2.33
C GLU A 45 -11.96 14.76 -1.04
N VAL A 46 -12.54 13.74 -0.41
CA VAL A 46 -11.83 12.90 0.54
C VAL A 46 -10.67 12.41 -0.29
N ASP A 47 -9.46 12.83 0.09
CA ASP A 47 -8.21 12.51 -0.56
C ASP A 47 -8.06 10.97 -0.53
N SER A 48 -8.75 10.27 -1.45
CA SER A 48 -8.74 8.82 -1.69
C SER A 48 -7.41 8.37 -2.27
N ARG A 49 -6.36 9.09 -1.92
CA ARG A 49 -4.97 8.92 -2.32
C ARG A 49 -4.24 7.96 -1.38
N ALA A 50 -4.85 7.52 -0.28
CA ALA A 50 -4.30 6.49 0.59
C ALA A 50 -4.75 5.10 0.07
N SER A 51 -4.02 4.54 -0.90
CA SER A 51 -4.29 3.17 -1.37
C SER A 51 -4.10 2.19 -0.21
N ARG A 52 -5.17 1.54 0.24
CA ARG A 52 -5.09 0.47 1.24
C ARG A 52 -4.46 -0.76 0.62
N VAL A 53 -3.30 -1.16 1.13
CA VAL A 53 -2.61 -2.35 0.67
C VAL A 53 -2.21 -3.24 1.82
N THR A 54 -2.05 -4.51 1.50
CA THR A 54 -1.46 -5.50 2.37
C THR A 54 -0.04 -5.75 1.90
N LEU A 55 0.94 -5.24 2.62
CA LEU A 55 2.35 -5.51 2.34
C LEU A 55 2.70 -6.88 2.92
N THR A 56 3.39 -7.71 2.14
CA THR A 56 3.85 -9.03 2.56
C THR A 56 5.33 -9.15 2.23
N CYS A 57 6.16 -9.36 3.25
CA CYS A 57 7.61 -9.38 3.09
C CYS A 57 8.07 -10.44 2.06
N GLY A 58 7.52 -11.66 2.13
CA GLY A 58 7.79 -12.73 1.16
C GLY A 58 9.20 -13.35 1.23
N ASN A 59 10.00 -13.00 2.24
CA ASN A 59 11.30 -13.61 2.48
C ASN A 59 11.16 -14.88 3.32
N ALA A 60 11.98 -15.90 3.06
CA ALA A 60 11.87 -17.24 3.65
C ALA A 60 11.91 -17.27 5.20
N ASP A 61 12.49 -16.24 5.81
CA ASP A 61 12.64 -16.10 7.27
C ASP A 61 11.74 -14.99 7.84
N CYS A 62 10.82 -14.43 7.03
CA CYS A 62 9.99 -13.30 7.46
C CYS A 62 8.58 -13.37 6.86
N GLU A 63 7.64 -13.87 7.66
CA GLU A 63 6.21 -13.94 7.37
C GLU A 63 5.46 -12.63 7.69
N TRP A 64 6.17 -11.51 7.79
CA TRP A 64 5.54 -10.23 8.09
C TRP A 64 4.54 -9.85 6.99
N LYS A 65 3.30 -9.64 7.42
CA LYS A 65 2.17 -9.24 6.60
C LYS A 65 1.40 -8.16 7.35
N GLU A 66 1.27 -6.99 6.76
CA GLU A 66 0.57 -5.86 7.39
C GLU A 66 -0.37 -5.19 6.41
N ARG A 67 -1.58 -4.90 6.90
CA ARG A 67 -2.56 -4.09 6.21
C ARG A 67 -2.38 -2.64 6.63
N THR A 68 -2.00 -1.79 5.69
CA THR A 68 -1.72 -0.38 5.95
C THR A 68 -2.14 0.48 4.78
N GLU A 69 -2.62 1.68 5.10
CA GLU A 69 -2.80 2.78 4.15
C GLU A 69 -1.60 3.73 4.12
N TYR A 70 -0.70 3.59 5.11
CA TYR A 70 0.54 4.35 5.28
C TYR A 70 1.75 3.59 4.72
N TRP A 71 1.55 2.81 3.66
CA TRP A 71 2.63 2.02 3.04
C TRP A 71 3.81 2.89 2.57
N ALA A 72 3.57 4.17 2.33
CA ALA A 72 4.60 5.14 1.95
C ALA A 72 5.67 5.33 3.04
N GLU A 73 5.34 5.11 4.31
CA GLU A 73 6.31 5.18 5.42
C GLU A 73 7.34 4.04 5.40
N TYR A 74 7.08 2.99 4.62
CA TYR A 74 7.99 1.86 4.45
C TYR A 74 8.93 2.02 3.25
N ILE A 75 8.77 3.09 2.46
CA ILE A 75 9.66 3.46 1.36
C ILE A 75 10.79 4.29 1.95
N ASP A 76 12.02 3.80 1.79
CA ASP A 76 13.25 4.54 2.11
C ASP A 76 13.63 5.51 0.98
#